data_AF-A0A089K930-F1
#
_entry.id   AF-A0A089K930-F1
#
_cell.length_a   1.000
_cell.length_b   1.000
_cell.length_c   1.000
_cell.angle_alpha   90.00
_cell.angle_beta   90.00
_cell.angle_gamma   90.00
#
_symmetry.space_group_name_H-M   'P 1'
#
loop_
_entity.id
_entity.type
_entity.pdbx_description
1 polymer ?
#
loop_
_entity_poly.entity_id
_entity_poly.type
_entity_poly.pdbx_seq_one_letter_code
_entity_poly.pdbx_strand_id
1 'polypeptide(L)'
;MNRQLIEDTFRQLQTEMSPVAGIQLDLSPAECERMLAVLERHDLEYDRKIRLLGVYIILTMAEQRHMDCIPNHPGLTRNILDGDYLYSFYLQFAVHCRELDLVAFLAPSIKKMQIRRSNGDFAAYNPAAGIDEFLLQESRQRSRTSKAI
;
A
#
# COMPACT_ATOMS: atom_id res chain seq x y z
N MET A 1 -19.73 5.42 4.53
CA MET A 1 -18.95 5.12 3.31
C MET A 1 -17.55 4.63 3.65
N ASN A 2 -16.72 5.41 4.35
CA ASN A 2 -15.32 5.03 4.64
C ASN A 2 -15.15 3.72 5.42
N ARG A 3 -16.03 3.46 6.40
CA ARG A 3 -16.03 2.18 7.14
C ARG A 3 -16.27 0.97 6.22
N GLN A 4 -17.25 1.07 5.33
CA GLN A 4 -17.59 -0.01 4.40
C GLN A 4 -16.44 -0.25 3.40
N LEU A 5 -15.84 0.83 2.90
CA LEU A 5 -14.66 0.74 2.03
C LEU A 5 -13.50 0.00 2.71
N ILE A 6 -13.21 0.33 3.98
CA ILE A 6 -12.20 -0.37 4.79
C ILE A 6 -12.55 -1.85 4.95
N GLU A 7 -13.78 -2.16 5.36
CA GLU A 7 -14.24 -3.54 5.60
C GLU A 7 -14.18 -4.39 4.32
N ASP A 8 -14.63 -3.86 3.19
CA ASP A 8 -14.58 -4.54 1.89
C ASP A 8 -13.13 -4.74 1.42
N THR A 9 -12.26 -3.77 1.67
CA THR A 9 -10.82 -3.88 1.37
C THR A 9 -10.16 -4.98 2.20
N PHE A 10 -10.40 -5.02 3.51
CA PHE A 10 -9.87 -6.10 4.35
C PHE A 10 -10.40 -7.47 3.92
N ARG A 11 -11.68 -7.58 3.56
CA ARG A 11 -12.25 -8.83 3.04
C ARG A 11 -11.55 -9.29 1.77
N GLN A 12 -11.28 -8.37 0.83
CA GLN A 12 -10.55 -8.70 -0.39
C GLN A 12 -9.13 -9.15 -0.09
N LEU A 13 -8.39 -8.40 0.74
CA LEU A 13 -7.02 -8.74 1.09
C LEU A 13 -6.93 -10.10 1.79
N GLN A 14 -7.83 -10.39 2.73
CA GLN A 14 -7.88 -11.68 3.43
C GLN A 14 -8.14 -12.86 2.48
N THR A 15 -8.90 -12.64 1.41
CA THR A 15 -9.19 -13.68 0.41
C THR A 15 -7.97 -13.99 -0.45
N GLU A 16 -7.17 -12.97 -0.79
CA GLU A 16 -5.99 -13.10 -1.66
C GLU A 16 -4.73 -13.54 -0.89
N MET A 17 -4.66 -13.32 0.43
CA MET A 17 -3.51 -13.72 1.23
C MET A 17 -3.44 -15.23 1.42
N SER A 18 -2.21 -15.77 1.36
CA SER A 18 -1.96 -17.16 1.73
C SER A 18 -2.31 -17.40 3.21
N PRO A 19 -3.21 -18.35 3.53
CA PRO A 19 -3.57 -18.65 4.91
C PRO A 19 -2.37 -19.20 5.70
N VAL A 20 -1.40 -19.81 5.01
CA VAL A 20 -0.16 -20.34 5.62
C VAL A 20 0.74 -19.21 6.14
N ALA A 21 0.62 -18.00 5.58
CA ALA A 21 1.35 -16.85 6.11
C ALA A 21 0.93 -16.55 7.56
N GLY A 22 -0.33 -16.79 7.94
CA GLY A 22 -0.83 -16.58 9.31
C GLY A 22 -0.79 -15.11 9.76
N ILE A 23 -0.71 -14.17 8.81
CA ILE A 23 -0.69 -12.73 9.09
C ILE A 23 -2.13 -12.25 9.28
N GLN A 24 -2.40 -11.60 10.41
CA GLN A 24 -3.65 -10.88 10.63
C GLN A 24 -3.49 -9.44 10.16
N LEU A 25 -4.36 -9.02 9.26
CA LEU A 25 -4.45 -7.62 8.84
C LEU A 25 -5.16 -6.83 9.93
N ASP A 26 -4.37 -6.03 10.63
CA ASP A 26 -4.73 -5.25 11.79
C ASP A 26 -4.21 -3.84 11.54
N LEU A 27 -4.97 -3.06 10.79
CA LEU A 27 -4.75 -1.62 10.67
C LEU A 27 -5.95 -0.93 11.33
N SER A 28 -5.66 -0.02 12.25
CA SER A 28 -6.70 0.81 12.84
C SER A 28 -7.34 1.73 11.79
N PRO A 29 -8.63 2.10 11.94
CA PRO A 29 -9.26 3.08 11.05
C PRO A 29 -8.48 4.40 10.95
N ALA A 30 -7.82 4.81 12.04
CA ALA A 30 -7.00 6.02 12.10
C ALA A 30 -5.80 5.95 11.14
N GLU A 31 -5.17 4.78 10.99
CA GLU A 31 -4.05 4.59 10.07
C GLU A 31 -4.51 4.62 8.61
N CYS A 32 -5.78 4.35 8.33
CA CYS A 32 -6.37 4.47 6.99
C CYS A 32 -6.76 5.92 6.63
N GLU A 33 -6.89 6.84 7.60
CA GLU A 33 -7.42 8.20 7.37
C GLU A 33 -6.65 8.97 6.29
N ARG A 34 -5.32 8.88 6.29
CA ARG A 34 -4.48 9.56 5.29
C ARG A 34 -4.83 9.12 3.87
N MET A 35 -5.04 7.82 3.69
CA MET A 35 -5.38 7.26 2.38
C MET A 35 -6.84 7.55 2.01
N LEU A 36 -7.77 7.45 2.97
CA LEU A 36 -9.16 7.82 2.73
C LEU A 36 -9.29 9.27 2.25
N ALA A 37 -8.57 10.19 2.89
CA ALA A 37 -8.55 11.60 2.48
C ALA A 37 -7.99 11.80 1.06
N VAL A 38 -7.05 10.94 0.61
CA VAL A 38 -6.59 10.94 -0.79
C VAL A 38 -7.71 10.45 -1.71
N LEU A 39 -8.32 9.30 -1.41
CA LEU A 39 -9.37 8.68 -2.23
C LEU A 39 -10.62 9.54 -2.38
N GLU A 40 -10.95 10.37 -1.40
CA GLU A 40 -12.09 11.30 -1.46
C GLU A 40 -11.84 12.50 -2.38
N ARG A 41 -10.58 12.90 -2.59
CA ARG A 41 -10.23 14.03 -3.46
C ARG A 41 -10.25 13.68 -4.95
N HIS A 42 -10.23 12.40 -5.28
CA HIS A 42 -10.19 11.91 -6.66
C HIS A 42 -11.51 11.27 -7.06
N ASP A 43 -11.93 11.55 -8.28
CA ASP A 43 -13.10 10.92 -8.88
C ASP A 43 -12.72 9.49 -9.34
N LEU A 44 -13.00 8.52 -8.47
CA LEU A 44 -12.62 7.12 -8.63
C LEU A 44 -13.83 6.22 -8.44
N GLU A 45 -13.94 5.22 -9.30
CA GLU A 45 -14.85 4.10 -9.11
C GLU A 45 -14.59 3.40 -7.77
N TYR A 46 -15.66 2.93 -7.12
CA TYR A 46 -15.58 2.31 -5.80
C TYR A 46 -14.60 1.14 -5.76
N ASP A 47 -14.64 0.26 -6.77
CA ASP A 47 -13.72 -0.87 -6.88
C ASP A 47 -12.26 -0.44 -6.95
N ARG A 48 -11.97 0.69 -7.60
CA ARG A 48 -10.60 1.20 -7.67
C ARG A 48 -10.16 1.75 -6.32
N LYS A 49 -11.06 2.41 -5.58
CA LYS A 49 -10.79 2.84 -4.19
C LYS A 49 -10.40 1.66 -3.31
N ILE A 50 -11.07 0.51 -3.44
CA ILE A 50 -10.72 -0.72 -2.71
C ILE A 50 -9.30 -1.17 -3.06
N ARG A 51 -8.96 -1.25 -4.36
CA ARG A 51 -7.62 -1.69 -4.82
C ARG A 51 -6.51 -0.79 -4.30
N LEU A 52 -6.69 0.52 -4.39
CA LEU A 52 -5.70 1.50 -3.95
C LEU A 52 -5.54 1.50 -2.43
N LEU A 53 -6.65 1.39 -1.68
CA LEU A 53 -6.60 1.22 -0.23
C LEU A 53 -5.91 -0.09 0.15
N GLY A 54 -6.13 -1.17 -0.62
CA GLY A 54 -5.48 -2.45 -0.43
C GLY A 54 -3.96 -2.35 -0.56
N VAL A 55 -3.47 -1.73 -1.64
CA VAL A 55 -2.03 -1.46 -1.84
C VAL A 55 -1.47 -0.64 -0.68
N TYR A 56 -2.19 0.41 -0.25
CA TYR A 56 -1.78 1.23 0.89
C TYR A 56 -1.64 0.42 2.19
N ILE A 57 -2.63 -0.39 2.53
CA ILE A 57 -2.64 -1.22 3.75
C ILE A 57 -1.46 -2.19 3.73
N ILE A 58 -1.25 -2.91 2.63
CA ILE A 58 -0.16 -3.89 2.52
C ILE A 58 1.20 -3.20 2.72
N LEU A 59 1.43 -2.08 2.04
CA LEU A 59 2.70 -1.35 2.14
C LEU A 59 2.94 -0.79 3.55
N THR A 60 1.89 -0.27 4.18
CA THR A 60 1.95 0.28 5.55
C THR A 60 2.29 -0.82 6.55
N MET A 61 1.62 -1.97 6.46
CA MET A 61 1.91 -3.11 7.33
C MET A 61 3.30 -3.69 7.10
N ALA A 62 3.75 -3.81 5.83
CA ALA A 62 5.10 -4.28 5.53
C ALA A 62 6.15 -3.39 6.20
N GLU A 63 5.94 -2.09 6.14
CA GLU A 63 6.77 -1.09 6.78
C GLU A 63 6.75 -1.22 8.30
N GLN A 64 5.58 -1.37 8.93
CA GLN A 64 5.46 -1.57 10.38
C GLN A 64 6.19 -2.83 10.85
N ARG A 65 6.03 -3.96 10.16
CA ARG A 65 6.72 -5.21 10.50
C ARG A 65 8.24 -5.04 10.48
N HIS A 66 8.78 -4.35 9.48
CA HIS A 66 10.22 -4.07 9.43
C HIS A 66 10.68 -3.01 10.45
N MET A 67 9.80 -2.10 10.90
CA MET A 67 10.12 -1.17 11.99
C MET A 67 10.20 -1.86 13.35
N ASP A 68 9.43 -2.93 13.55
CA ASP A 68 9.43 -3.75 14.77
C ASP A 68 10.57 -4.79 14.80
N CYS A 69 11.50 -4.75 13.83
CA CYS A 69 12.69 -5.60 13.80
C CYS A 69 13.76 -5.11 14.77
N ILE A 70 13.51 -5.29 16.06
CA ILE A 70 14.43 -4.91 17.14
C ILE A 70 15.40 -6.08 17.44
N PRO A 71 16.72 -5.82 17.61
CA PRO A 71 17.67 -6.86 17.99
C PRO A 71 17.25 -7.60 19.26
N ASN A 72 17.40 -8.92 19.26
CA ASN A 72 17.01 -9.83 20.36
C ASN A 72 15.51 -9.90 20.68
N HIS A 73 14.64 -9.28 19.88
CA HIS A 73 13.20 -9.47 20.03
C HIS A 73 12.81 -10.90 19.64
N PRO A 74 12.03 -11.64 20.45
CA PRO A 74 11.61 -13.02 20.13
C PRO A 74 10.86 -13.14 18.80
N GLY A 75 10.16 -12.07 18.39
CA GLY A 75 9.43 -12.00 17.12
C GLY A 75 10.25 -11.51 15.93
N LEU A 76 11.57 -11.26 16.07
CA LEU A 76 12.40 -10.66 15.03
C LEU A 76 12.30 -11.41 13.70
N THR A 77 12.56 -12.72 13.71
CA THR A 77 12.49 -13.56 12.49
C THR A 77 11.11 -13.49 11.86
N ARG A 78 10.05 -13.50 12.69
CA ARG A 78 8.68 -13.44 12.21
C ARG A 78 8.36 -12.09 11.56
N ASN A 79 8.79 -10.99 12.17
CA ASN A 79 8.61 -9.64 11.65
C ASN A 79 9.34 -9.43 10.31
N ILE A 80 10.55 -9.98 10.16
CA ILE A 80 11.28 -9.98 8.87
C ILE A 80 10.47 -10.73 7.81
N LEU A 81 10.07 -11.98 8.09
CA LEU A 81 9.36 -12.81 7.13
C LEU A 81 7.99 -12.23 6.75
N ASP A 82 7.25 -11.69 7.72
CA ASP A 82 5.94 -11.08 7.47
C ASP A 82 6.08 -9.81 6.63
N GLY A 83 7.11 -8.98 6.88
CA GLY A 83 7.38 -7.79 6.08
C GLY A 83 7.79 -8.12 4.64
N ASP A 84 8.69 -9.10 4.44
CA ASP A 84 9.09 -9.57 3.12
C ASP A 84 7.93 -10.23 2.35
N TYR A 85 7.09 -11.00 3.05
CA TYR A 85 5.87 -11.55 2.48
C TYR A 85 4.93 -10.42 2.02
N LEU A 86 4.68 -9.41 2.85
CA LEU A 86 3.79 -8.29 2.50
C LEU A 86 4.36 -7.48 1.32
N TYR A 87 5.68 -7.29 1.24
CA TYR A 87 6.30 -6.67 0.06
C TYR A 87 6.14 -7.52 -1.21
N SER A 88 6.14 -8.83 -1.11
CA SER A 88 5.86 -9.70 -2.25
C SER A 88 4.36 -9.68 -2.61
N PHE A 89 3.51 -9.64 -1.59
CA PHE A 89 2.06 -9.66 -1.73
C PHE A 89 1.51 -8.39 -2.36
N TYR A 90 2.05 -7.18 -2.09
CA TYR A 90 1.54 -5.97 -2.76
C TYR A 90 1.74 -6.04 -4.28
N LEU A 91 2.83 -6.66 -4.75
CA LEU A 91 3.08 -6.84 -6.17
C LEU A 91 2.04 -7.79 -6.77
N GLN A 92 1.80 -8.93 -6.13
CA GLN A 92 0.80 -9.91 -6.57
C GLN A 92 -0.61 -9.31 -6.59
N PHE A 93 -0.98 -8.62 -5.52
CA PHE A 93 -2.26 -7.95 -5.40
C PHE A 93 -2.45 -6.86 -6.46
N ALA A 94 -1.44 -6.03 -6.69
CA ALA A 94 -1.51 -4.98 -7.71
C ALA A 94 -1.59 -5.57 -9.13
N VAL A 95 -0.89 -6.67 -9.41
CA VAL A 95 -1.01 -7.41 -10.68
C VAL A 95 -2.44 -7.94 -10.86
N HIS A 96 -3.00 -8.60 -9.84
CA HIS A 96 -4.39 -9.10 -9.85
C HIS A 96 -5.38 -7.97 -10.12
N CYS A 97 -5.17 -6.82 -9.47
CA CYS A 97 -6.01 -5.62 -9.58
C CYS A 97 -5.81 -4.80 -10.87
N ARG A 98 -4.82 -5.18 -11.71
CA ARG A 98 -4.38 -4.45 -12.90
C ARG A 98 -3.86 -3.03 -12.63
N GLU A 99 -3.25 -2.81 -11.47
CA GLU A 99 -2.64 -1.52 -11.07
C GLU A 99 -1.12 -1.53 -11.32
N LEU A 100 -0.68 -2.00 -12.49
CA LEU A 100 0.74 -2.15 -12.84
C LEU A 100 1.46 -0.80 -12.97
N ASP A 101 0.78 0.21 -13.52
CA ASP A 101 1.35 1.56 -13.66
C ASP A 101 1.62 2.20 -12.30
N LEU A 102 0.75 1.94 -11.31
CA LEU A 102 0.97 2.36 -9.93
C LEU A 102 2.21 1.67 -9.34
N VAL A 103 2.37 0.36 -9.57
CA VAL A 103 3.57 -0.37 -9.11
C VAL A 103 4.83 0.23 -9.72
N ALA A 104 4.84 0.45 -11.04
CA ALA A 104 5.97 1.04 -11.74
C ALA A 104 6.30 2.44 -11.18
N PHE A 105 5.27 3.23 -10.86
CA PHE A 105 5.42 4.54 -10.26
C PHE A 105 6.00 4.50 -8.83
N LEU A 106 5.50 3.61 -7.97
CA LEU A 106 5.89 3.54 -6.56
C LEU A 106 7.23 2.82 -6.32
N ALA A 107 7.60 1.85 -7.16
CA ALA A 107 8.75 0.97 -6.95
C ALA A 107 10.07 1.73 -6.68
N PRO A 108 10.43 2.80 -7.41
CA PRO A 108 11.64 3.56 -7.13
C PRO A 108 11.65 4.18 -5.72
N SER A 109 10.52 4.74 -5.30
CA SER A 109 10.38 5.40 -3.98
C SER A 109 10.41 4.39 -2.84
N ILE A 110 9.72 3.26 -2.99
CA ILE A 110 9.77 2.15 -2.04
C ILE A 110 11.21 1.63 -1.92
N LYS A 111 11.91 1.42 -3.04
CA LYS A 111 13.28 0.90 -3.01
C LYS A 111 14.25 1.88 -2.33
N LYS A 112 14.15 3.17 -2.63
CA LYS A 112 14.95 4.22 -1.96
C LYS A 112 14.69 4.25 -0.46
N MET A 113 13.43 4.11 -0.02
CA MET A 113 13.10 4.01 1.39
C MET A 113 13.73 2.77 2.03
N GLN A 114 13.63 1.59 1.41
CA GLN A 114 14.25 0.36 1.94
C GLN A 114 15.78 0.51 2.10
N ILE A 115 16.46 1.12 1.12
CA ILE A 115 17.91 1.38 1.19
C ILE A 115 18.27 2.37 2.31
N ARG A 116 17.49 3.46 2.46
CA ARG A 116 17.70 4.42 3.55
C ARG A 116 17.58 3.75 4.91
N ARG A 117 16.59 2.88 5.08
CA ARG A 117 16.40 2.10 6.31
C ARG A 117 17.54 1.16 6.60
N SER A 118 18.06 0.44 5.61
CA SER A 118 19.24 -0.41 5.83
C SER A 118 20.47 0.39 6.27
N ASN A 119 20.50 1.69 5.99
CA ASN A 119 21.55 2.62 6.43
C ASN A 119 21.22 3.33 7.77
N GLY A 120 20.13 2.94 8.46
CA GLY A 120 19.73 3.52 9.75
C GLY A 120 18.88 4.80 9.64
N ASP A 121 18.43 5.18 8.45
CA ASP A 121 17.46 6.27 8.27
C ASP A 121 16.03 5.70 8.30
N PHE A 122 15.36 5.96 9.44
CA PHE A 122 14.00 5.51 9.72
C PHE A 122 12.95 6.61 9.49
N ALA A 123 13.22 7.59 8.62
CA ALA A 123 12.22 8.57 8.24
C ALA A 123 10.94 7.88 7.75
N ALA A 124 9.80 8.38 8.24
CA ALA A 124 8.50 7.83 7.92
C ALA A 124 8.24 7.88 6.40
N TYR A 125 7.89 6.74 5.81
CA TYR A 125 7.40 6.71 4.45
C TYR A 125 5.89 6.89 4.47
N ASN A 126 5.36 7.57 3.46
CA ASN A 126 3.93 7.82 3.35
C ASN A 126 3.42 7.29 2.01
N PRO A 127 2.97 6.02 1.97
CA PRO A 127 2.45 5.43 0.75
C PRO A 127 1.27 6.22 0.15
N ALA A 128 0.44 6.85 0.99
CA ALA A 128 -0.70 7.64 0.54
C ALA A 128 -0.27 8.85 -0.30
N ALA A 129 0.85 9.50 0.05
CA ALA A 129 1.37 10.62 -0.73
C ALA A 129 1.85 10.19 -2.13
N GLY A 130 2.50 9.03 -2.23
CA GLY A 130 2.90 8.47 -3.52
C GLY A 130 1.71 8.09 -4.40
N ILE A 131 0.65 7.53 -3.81
CA ILE A 131 -0.58 7.20 -4.54
C ILE A 131 -1.30 8.48 -5.00
N ASP A 132 -1.35 9.53 -4.17
CA ASP A 132 -1.93 10.82 -4.54
C ASP A 132 -1.20 11.45 -5.74
N GLU A 133 0.14 11.46 -5.70
CA GLU A 133 0.96 11.97 -6.80
C GLU A 133 0.73 11.20 -8.11
N PHE A 134 0.61 9.86 -8.02
CA PHE A 134 0.28 9.02 -9.16
C PHE A 134 -1.08 9.40 -9.78
N LEU A 135 -2.13 9.54 -8.96
CA LEU A 135 -3.47 9.91 -9.43
C LEU A 135 -3.51 11.32 -10.05
N LEU A 136 -2.76 12.26 -9.49
CA LEU A 136 -2.58 13.60 -10.09
C LEU A 136 -1.88 13.53 -11.45
N GLN A 137 -0.88 12.67 -11.61
CA GLN A 137 -0.21 12.47 -12.89
C GLN A 137 -1.16 11.82 -13.91
N GLU A 138 -1.91 10.79 -13.51
CA GLU A 138 -2.85 10.08 -14.37
C GLU A 138 -3.97 11.00 -14.88
N SER A 139 -4.58 11.79 -14.00
CA SER A 139 -5.64 12.75 -14.37
C SER A 139 -5.15 13.83 -15.35
N ARG A 140 -3.93 14.33 -15.17
CA ARG A 140 -3.29 15.27 -16.12
C ARG A 140 -3.06 14.65 -17.49
N GLN A 141 -2.65 13.38 -17.54
CA GLN A 141 -2.45 12.67 -18.81
C GLN A 141 -3.78 12.47 -19.54
N ARG A 142 -4.83 12.02 -18.84
CA ARG A 142 -6.19 11.89 -19.41
C ARG A 142 -6.73 13.21 -19.93
N SER A 143 -6.49 14.30 -19.20
CA SER A 143 -6.92 15.65 -19.63
C SER A 143 -6.18 16.11 -20.90
N ARG A 144 -4.91 15.74 -21.07
CA ARG A 144 -4.12 16.10 -22.26
C ARG A 144 -4.54 15.30 -23.49
N THR A 145 -4.79 14.00 -23.34
CA THR A 145 -5.26 13.15 -24.44
C THR A 145 -6.67 13.53 -24.88
N SER A 146 -7.55 13.90 -23.94
CA SER A 146 -8.90 14.37 -24.28
C SER A 146 -8.94 15.71 -25.04
N LYS A 147 -7.90 16.55 -24.92
CA LYS A 147 -7.77 17.81 -25.68
C LYS A 147 -7.10 17.64 -27.05
N ALA A 148 -6.57 16.46 -27.35
CA ALA A 148 -5.86 16.16 -28.60
C ALA A 148 -6.75 15.46 -29.66
N ILE A 149 -8.06 15.35 -29.37
CA ILE A 149 -9.12 14.80 -30.24
C ILE A 149 -10.11 15.94 -30.51
#